data_AF-A0A9R1MQW7-F1
#
_entry.id   AF-A0A9R1MQW7-F1
#
_cell.length_a   1.000
_cell.length_b   1.000
_cell.length_c   1.000
_cell.angle_alpha   90.00
_cell.angle_beta   90.00
_cell.angle_gamma   90.00
#
_symmetry.space_group_name_H-M   'P 1'
#
loop_
_entity.id
_entity.type
_entity.pdbx_description
1 polymer ?
#
loop_
_entity_poly.entity_id
_entity_poly.type
_entity_poly.pdbx_seq_one_letter_code
_entity_poly.pdbx_strand_id
1 'polypeptide(L)'
;MEVLNEEINNANEYTSGKISSCLEEDDMLGIEPLKLHFPFALNKQMSCEIQLTNETDSYIAFNVQNMSPKSYNTQPQKDIMPPRSKCNIEITLQAQGNVPIDMQRANEFVVWSTKVNDGIAFEDITKSMFIKETVNVVDEVNLDVVFDVSGPQEASDKISEQTMPPLIQIIDDTAGKIYCIDAHQKEPFIIVGTSLGNVKTWNYDTQKVAGLTKVSAEPVTDVKFIARKGWFVAVSSDCVVHVYHYEKEMRKVTSFRALGRADVWCTLAVHPTQPYVLSGCATEIKLWDLNCIQTFEEHSAAIMALKFNPEDTNSFASASHDTTIKVWSIDSPKSKYTLFGHRHVVNFLDFFTRDGQQYLISGSWDATAKIWDMDKKECVHTLEHESAVFQVVSHPNLPVLITGTKDGDVHAWSSNDFR
;
A
#
# COMPACT_ATOMS: atom_id res chain seq x y z
N MET A 1 14.41 39.98 -49.81
CA MET A 1 13.94 38.73 -49.15
C MET A 1 14.52 38.78 -47.76
N GLU A 2 13.70 39.26 -46.85
CA GLU A 2 14.06 39.57 -45.46
C GLU A 2 14.19 38.29 -44.63
N VAL A 3 15.11 38.36 -43.68
CA VAL A 3 15.46 37.35 -42.69
C VAL A 3 14.65 37.66 -41.42
N LEU A 4 13.96 36.66 -40.87
CA LEU A 4 13.30 36.73 -39.56
C LEU A 4 14.00 35.78 -38.59
N ASN A 5 14.62 36.36 -37.56
CA ASN A 5 15.07 35.72 -36.33
C ASN A 5 13.98 35.95 -35.26
N GLU A 6 13.52 34.89 -34.60
CA GLU A 6 12.72 34.96 -33.38
C GLU A 6 13.57 34.52 -32.19
N GLU A 7 13.88 35.46 -31.30
CA GLU A 7 14.23 35.24 -29.89
C GLU A 7 13.22 36.04 -29.06
N ILE A 8 12.46 35.37 -28.19
CA ILE A 8 11.59 36.03 -27.20
C ILE A 8 12.17 35.79 -25.81
N ASN A 9 12.60 36.89 -25.19
CA ASN A 9 13.12 37.00 -23.84
C ASN A 9 12.00 36.94 -22.79
N ASN A 10 12.33 36.28 -21.67
CA ASN A 10 11.69 36.41 -20.38
C ASN A 10 11.90 37.81 -19.80
N ALA A 11 10.83 38.43 -19.31
CA ALA A 11 10.83 39.25 -18.09
C ALA A 11 9.38 39.60 -17.75
N ASN A 12 8.90 39.17 -16.57
CA ASN A 12 8.04 40.03 -15.79
C ASN A 12 8.24 39.76 -14.30
N GLU A 13 8.57 40.85 -13.63
CA GLU A 13 9.06 40.97 -12.28
C GLU A 13 8.00 40.69 -11.23
N TYR A 14 8.47 40.16 -10.11
CA TYR A 14 7.77 40.21 -8.82
C TYR A 14 7.49 41.67 -8.43
N THR A 15 6.23 41.98 -8.14
CA THR A 15 5.88 43.07 -7.22
C THR A 15 4.93 42.57 -6.15
N SER A 16 5.41 42.65 -4.91
CA SER A 16 4.68 42.45 -3.68
C SER A 16 3.67 43.57 -3.44
N GLY A 17 2.47 43.21 -2.97
CA GLY A 17 1.62 44.10 -2.18
C GLY A 17 0.16 44.11 -2.57
N LYS A 18 -0.67 43.42 -1.78
CA LYS A 18 -1.82 44.00 -1.04
C LYS A 18 -2.69 42.86 -0.49
N ILE A 19 -3.05 42.99 0.78
CA ILE A 19 -4.15 42.27 1.42
C ILE A 19 -5.42 42.68 0.66
N SER A 20 -6.07 41.73 -0.01
CA SER A 20 -7.33 41.94 -0.72
C SER A 20 -8.46 41.36 0.15
N SER A 21 -9.17 42.23 0.86
CA SER A 21 -10.52 41.97 1.35
C SER A 21 -11.44 41.96 0.12
N CYS A 22 -11.83 40.78 -0.35
CA CYS A 22 -12.74 40.67 -1.49
C CYS A 22 -14.18 40.92 -1.02
N LEU A 23 -14.70 42.10 -1.35
CA LEU A 23 -16.13 42.27 -1.66
C LEU A 23 -16.15 42.79 -3.10
N GLU A 24 -16.79 42.06 -4.03
CA GLU A 24 -17.17 42.69 -5.29
C GLU A 24 -18.25 43.74 -4.98
N GLU A 25 -18.33 44.84 -5.73
CA GLU A 25 -19.17 46.01 -5.39
C GLU A 25 -20.68 45.73 -5.27
N ASP A 26 -21.13 44.49 -5.55
CA ASP A 26 -22.53 44.04 -5.51
C ASP A 26 -22.86 43.04 -4.38
N ASP A 27 -21.88 42.59 -3.57
CA ASP A 27 -22.10 41.59 -2.53
C ASP A 27 -22.75 42.20 -1.28
N MET A 28 -23.86 41.63 -0.83
CA MET A 28 -24.62 42.19 0.29
C MET A 28 -24.04 41.79 1.66
N LEU A 29 -23.25 40.71 1.72
CA LEU A 29 -22.85 40.09 2.96
C LEU A 29 -21.41 39.55 2.87
N GLY A 30 -20.53 40.02 3.76
CA GLY A 30 -19.16 39.51 3.85
C GLY A 30 -19.11 38.19 4.60
N ILE A 31 -18.38 37.20 4.07
CA ILE A 31 -18.25 35.85 4.66
C ILE A 31 -16.77 35.51 4.86
N GLU A 32 -16.38 35.23 6.11
CA GLU A 32 -15.04 34.77 6.44
C GLU A 32 -15.06 33.61 7.45
N PRO A 33 -14.31 32.50 7.20
CA PRO A 33 -13.56 32.18 5.99
C PRO A 33 -14.44 31.58 4.87
N LEU A 34 -14.04 31.74 3.60
CA LEU A 34 -14.67 31.08 2.44
C LEU A 34 -14.34 29.57 2.32
N LYS A 35 -13.33 29.11 3.08
CA LYS A 35 -12.95 27.70 3.21
C LYS A 35 -13.15 27.26 4.66
N LEU A 36 -13.98 26.24 4.85
CA LEU A 36 -14.32 25.65 6.13
C LEU A 36 -13.30 24.61 6.53
N HIS A 37 -12.54 24.87 7.58
CA HIS A 37 -11.54 23.97 8.10
C HIS A 37 -12.10 23.13 9.25
N PHE A 38 -12.21 21.81 9.03
CA PHE A 38 -12.65 20.86 10.04
C PHE A 38 -11.47 20.04 10.56
N PRO A 39 -11.15 20.11 11.87
CA PRO A 39 -10.10 19.27 12.43
C PRO A 39 -10.54 17.79 12.39
N PHE A 40 -9.90 16.99 11.55
CA PHE A 40 -10.29 15.59 11.37
C PHE A 40 -9.92 14.75 12.58
N ALA A 41 -10.94 14.16 13.22
CA ALA A 41 -10.77 13.21 14.30
C ALA A 41 -11.71 12.02 14.12
N LEU A 42 -11.14 10.82 14.00
CA LEU A 42 -11.89 9.58 13.82
C LEU A 42 -12.89 9.38 14.97
N ASN A 43 -14.14 9.07 14.66
CA ASN A 43 -15.22 8.83 15.64
C ASN A 43 -15.49 9.99 16.63
N LYS A 44 -15.10 11.23 16.31
CA LYS A 44 -15.43 12.42 17.10
C LYS A 44 -16.27 13.42 16.30
N GLN A 45 -17.05 14.22 17.01
CA GLN A 45 -17.75 15.36 16.43
C GLN A 45 -16.74 16.46 16.12
N MET A 46 -16.85 17.06 14.94
CA MET A 46 -15.97 18.13 14.47
C MET A 46 -16.80 19.39 14.24
N SER A 47 -16.25 20.57 14.53
CA SER A 47 -16.92 21.85 14.31
C SER A 47 -16.01 22.86 13.61
N CYS A 48 -16.63 23.80 12.90
CA CYS A 48 -16.01 24.95 12.26
C CYS A 48 -16.94 26.15 12.44
N GLU A 49 -16.39 27.37 12.53
CA GLU A 49 -17.16 28.61 12.62
C GLU A 49 -16.98 29.46 11.36
N ILE A 50 -18.07 30.04 10.87
CA ILE A 50 -18.03 31.14 9.90
C ILE A 50 -18.60 32.41 10.50
N GLN A 51 -18.04 33.54 10.09
CA GLN A 51 -18.55 34.85 10.42
C GLN A 51 -19.21 35.48 9.19
N LEU A 52 -20.49 35.82 9.34
CA LEU A 52 -21.23 36.67 8.42
C LEU A 52 -21.14 38.12 8.88
N THR A 53 -20.90 39.06 7.97
CA THR A 53 -20.85 40.50 8.22
C THR A 53 -21.84 41.22 7.31
N ASN A 54 -22.83 41.89 7.88
CA ASN A 54 -23.72 42.80 7.15
C ASN A 54 -23.12 44.20 7.19
N GLU A 55 -22.57 44.67 6.07
CA GLU A 55 -22.02 46.03 5.96
C GLU A 55 -23.04 47.07 5.48
N THR A 56 -24.24 46.61 5.10
CA THR A 56 -25.31 47.44 4.56
C THR A 56 -26.10 48.16 5.67
N ASP A 57 -26.82 49.21 5.29
CA ASP A 57 -27.77 49.92 6.15
C ASP A 57 -29.15 49.24 6.21
N SER A 58 -29.30 48.02 5.69
CA SER A 58 -30.56 47.26 5.64
C SER A 58 -30.47 45.98 6.46
N TYR A 59 -31.62 45.43 6.87
CA TYR A 59 -31.66 44.08 7.45
C TYR A 59 -31.46 43.04 6.34
N ILE A 60 -30.66 42.02 6.64
CA ILE A 60 -30.38 40.92 5.71
C ILE A 60 -30.84 39.60 6.32
N ALA A 61 -31.71 38.88 5.63
CA ALA A 61 -32.00 37.49 5.97
C ALA A 61 -30.99 36.58 5.28
N PHE A 62 -30.47 35.59 5.99
CA PHE A 62 -29.57 34.58 5.42
C PHE A 62 -30.08 33.15 5.69
N ASN A 63 -29.61 32.22 4.85
CA ASN A 63 -29.82 30.79 5.03
C ASN A 63 -28.59 30.00 4.56
N VAL A 64 -28.03 29.18 5.45
CA VAL A 64 -26.89 28.30 5.16
C VAL A 64 -27.41 26.90 4.88
N GLN A 65 -27.27 26.45 3.63
CA GLN A 65 -27.76 25.16 3.19
C GLN A 65 -26.61 24.19 2.88
N ASN A 66 -26.69 22.99 3.45
CA ASN A 66 -25.82 21.87 3.12
C ASN A 66 -26.29 21.19 1.83
N MET A 67 -25.39 21.04 0.86
CA MET A 67 -25.62 20.36 -0.42
C MET A 67 -24.98 18.97 -0.49
N SER A 68 -24.20 18.59 0.52
CA SER A 68 -23.50 17.31 0.63
C SER A 68 -24.42 16.18 1.13
N PRO A 69 -24.21 14.92 0.71
CA PRO A 69 -24.91 13.75 1.28
C PRO A 69 -24.55 13.47 2.75
N LYS A 70 -23.56 14.17 3.31
CA LYS A 70 -23.15 14.05 4.72
C LYS A 70 -24.06 14.87 5.64
N SER A 71 -24.29 14.35 6.85
CA SER A 71 -25.10 15.02 7.88
C SER A 71 -24.28 16.09 8.63
N TYR A 72 -24.23 17.30 8.07
CA TYR A 72 -23.81 18.51 8.77
C TYR A 72 -24.99 19.18 9.48
N ASN A 73 -24.73 19.84 10.61
CA ASN A 73 -25.71 20.63 11.35
C ASN A 73 -25.19 22.07 11.53
N THR A 74 -26.01 23.06 11.20
CA THR A 74 -25.65 24.49 11.19
C THR A 74 -26.48 25.27 12.21
N GLN A 75 -25.82 26.08 13.04
CA GLN A 75 -26.47 26.86 14.09
C GLN A 75 -25.94 28.32 14.13
N PRO A 76 -26.78 29.33 13.87
CA PRO A 76 -28.13 29.24 13.30
C PRO A 76 -28.10 28.83 11.81
N GLN A 77 -29.05 28.01 11.37
CA GLN A 77 -29.19 27.66 9.95
C GLN A 77 -29.69 28.84 9.11
N LYS A 78 -30.60 29.63 9.66
CA LYS A 78 -31.17 30.85 9.06
C LYS A 78 -31.34 31.89 10.16
N ASP A 79 -31.18 33.17 9.86
CA ASP A 79 -31.48 34.27 10.79
C ASP A 79 -31.58 35.61 10.04
N ILE A 80 -31.91 36.69 10.77
CA ILE A 80 -31.93 38.06 10.28
C ILE A 80 -30.82 38.86 10.96
N MET A 81 -29.93 39.42 10.14
CA MET A 81 -28.84 40.27 10.58
C MET A 81 -29.25 41.75 10.56
N PRO A 82 -29.13 42.47 11.69
CA PRO A 82 -29.27 43.92 11.72
C PRO A 82 -28.25 44.64 10.82
N PRO A 83 -28.53 45.89 10.42
CA PRO A 83 -27.56 46.74 9.75
C PRO A 83 -26.23 46.82 10.52
N ARG A 84 -25.10 46.78 9.80
CA ARG A 84 -23.75 46.95 10.37
C ARG A 84 -23.45 45.97 11.53
N SER A 85 -23.87 44.72 11.39
CA SER A 85 -23.73 43.68 12.43
C SER A 85 -22.95 42.46 11.94
N LYS A 86 -22.58 41.60 12.90
CA LYS A 86 -21.87 40.35 12.66
C LYS A 86 -22.60 39.19 13.32
N CYS A 87 -22.59 38.03 12.67
CA CYS A 87 -23.20 36.80 13.16
C CYS A 87 -22.21 35.64 12.98
N ASN A 88 -22.01 34.84 14.03
CA ASN A 88 -21.21 33.62 13.95
C ASN A 88 -22.14 32.43 13.75
N ILE A 89 -21.77 31.52 12.84
CA ILE A 89 -22.50 30.30 12.55
C ILE A 89 -21.56 29.13 12.81
N GLU A 90 -21.98 28.24 13.71
CA GLU A 90 -21.28 26.99 13.99
C GLU A 90 -21.79 25.89 13.05
N ILE A 91 -20.87 25.23 12.36
CA ILE A 91 -21.13 24.08 11.49
C ILE A 91 -20.50 22.85 12.12
N THR A 92 -21.32 21.83 12.41
CA THR A 92 -20.90 20.59 13.05
C THR A 92 -21.06 19.38 12.13
N LEU A 93 -20.06 18.52 12.08
CA LEU A 93 -20.07 17.24 11.36
C LEU A 93 -20.19 16.08 12.35
N GLN A 94 -21.17 15.20 12.13
CA GLN A 94 -21.38 14.00 12.95
C GLN A 94 -20.22 12.99 12.81
N ALA A 95 -19.96 12.22 13.87
CA ALA A 95 -18.89 11.22 13.91
C ALA A 95 -19.04 10.16 12.80
N GLN A 96 -17.97 9.96 12.01
CA GLN A 96 -17.90 8.97 10.93
C GLN A 96 -16.76 7.98 11.18
N GLY A 97 -16.98 6.71 10.81
CA GLY A 97 -16.01 5.61 11.01
C GLY A 97 -14.93 5.49 9.93
N ASN A 98 -15.10 6.18 8.80
CA ASN A 98 -14.18 6.10 7.65
C ASN A 98 -13.63 7.49 7.32
N VAL A 99 -12.37 7.55 6.88
CA VAL A 99 -11.75 8.77 6.36
C VAL A 99 -12.45 9.16 5.04
N PRO A 100 -12.81 10.45 4.84
CA PRO A 100 -13.31 10.90 3.55
C PRO A 100 -12.27 10.63 2.46
N ILE A 101 -12.65 9.94 1.39
CA ILE A 101 -11.76 9.59 0.26
C ILE A 101 -11.14 10.85 -0.37
N ASP A 102 -11.87 11.98 -0.31
CA ASP A 102 -11.41 13.30 -0.73
C ASP A 102 -11.34 14.26 0.47
N MET A 103 -10.14 14.80 0.73
CA MET A 103 -9.84 15.73 1.84
C MET A 103 -10.21 17.20 1.55
N GLN A 104 -10.47 17.54 0.29
CA GLN A 104 -10.97 18.85 -0.13
C GLN A 104 -12.22 18.66 -0.98
N ARG A 105 -13.26 19.41 -0.67
CA ARG A 105 -14.55 19.31 -1.36
C ARG A 105 -15.08 20.69 -1.67
N ALA A 106 -15.29 20.96 -2.95
CA ALA A 106 -15.79 22.24 -3.40
C ALA A 106 -17.32 22.31 -3.30
N ASN A 107 -17.84 23.49 -2.99
CA ASN A 107 -19.29 23.79 -2.99
C ASN A 107 -20.15 22.88 -2.09
N GLU A 108 -19.68 22.48 -0.90
CA GLU A 108 -20.48 21.65 0.01
C GLU A 108 -21.59 22.44 0.72
N PHE A 109 -21.41 23.75 0.90
CA PHE A 109 -22.43 24.64 1.46
C PHE A 109 -22.68 25.82 0.55
N VAL A 110 -23.93 26.29 0.58
CA VAL A 110 -24.34 27.53 -0.09
C VAL A 110 -24.97 28.45 0.94
N VAL A 111 -24.47 29.69 1.01
CA VAL A 111 -25.05 30.76 1.81
C VAL A 111 -25.87 31.64 0.88
N TRP A 112 -27.17 31.72 1.17
CA TRP A 112 -28.11 32.57 0.43
C TRP A 112 -28.42 33.78 1.30
N SER A 113 -28.38 34.99 0.73
CA SER A 113 -28.75 36.20 1.47
C SER A 113 -29.69 37.11 0.67
N THR A 114 -30.61 37.79 1.35
CA THR A 114 -31.53 38.74 0.72
C THR A 114 -31.89 39.90 1.64
N LYS A 115 -32.17 41.08 1.08
CA LYS A 115 -32.60 42.26 1.82
C LYS A 115 -34.05 42.12 2.28
N VAL A 116 -34.31 42.44 3.54
CA VAL A 116 -35.65 42.40 4.13
C VAL A 116 -36.04 43.76 4.70
N ASN A 117 -37.35 44.03 4.70
CA ASN A 117 -37.92 45.26 5.25
C ASN A 117 -38.00 45.21 6.78
N ASP A 118 -37.98 46.38 7.42
CA ASP A 118 -38.16 46.52 8.86
C ASP A 118 -39.48 45.89 9.32
N GLY A 119 -39.41 44.83 10.13
CA GLY A 119 -40.56 44.18 10.76
C GLY A 119 -40.82 42.71 10.41
N ILE A 120 -40.00 42.07 9.59
CA ILE A 120 -40.09 40.62 9.34
C ILE A 120 -39.59 39.86 10.58
N ALA A 121 -40.40 38.95 11.13
CA ALA A 121 -40.00 38.08 12.23
C ALA A 121 -39.26 36.83 11.72
N PHE A 122 -38.44 36.21 12.58
CA PHE A 122 -37.71 34.97 12.27
C PHE A 122 -38.62 33.84 11.71
N GLU A 123 -39.86 33.76 12.21
CA GLU A 123 -40.84 32.75 11.81
C GLU A 123 -41.35 32.92 10.37
N ASP A 124 -41.26 34.14 9.83
CA ASP A 124 -41.76 34.51 8.50
C ASP A 124 -40.74 34.24 7.37
N ILE A 125 -39.50 33.84 7.72
CA ILE A 125 -38.46 33.49 6.73
C ILE A 125 -38.84 32.17 6.05
N THR A 126 -39.26 32.25 4.79
CA THR A 126 -39.64 31.12 3.93
C THR A 126 -38.56 30.83 2.89
N LYS A 127 -38.44 29.57 2.44
CA LYS A 127 -37.47 29.17 1.41
C LYS A 127 -37.62 29.93 0.08
N SER A 128 -38.82 30.40 -0.24
CA SER A 128 -39.12 31.18 -1.44
C SER A 128 -38.45 32.56 -1.46
N MET A 129 -38.12 33.14 -0.29
CA MET A 129 -37.44 34.44 -0.22
C MET A 129 -36.03 34.42 -0.81
N PHE A 130 -35.42 33.23 -0.88
CA PHE A 130 -34.08 33.06 -1.44
C PHE A 130 -34.12 32.71 -2.93
N ILE A 131 -35.29 32.62 -3.58
CA ILE A 131 -35.35 32.37 -5.03
C ILE A 131 -35.13 33.69 -5.79
N LYS A 132 -34.25 33.67 -6.79
CA LYS A 132 -33.95 34.81 -7.66
C LYS A 132 -35.14 35.13 -8.56
N GLU A 133 -36.04 35.99 -8.11
CA GLU A 133 -37.19 36.52 -8.84
C GLU A 133 -36.97 37.98 -9.23
N THR A 134 -37.73 38.53 -10.18
CA THR A 134 -37.56 39.90 -10.72
C THR A 134 -37.64 41.04 -9.70
N VAL A 135 -38.01 40.74 -8.44
CA VAL A 135 -38.18 41.70 -7.34
C VAL A 135 -37.20 41.43 -6.18
N ASN A 136 -36.59 40.24 -6.10
CA ASN A 136 -35.71 39.86 -4.99
C ASN A 136 -34.24 39.89 -5.43
N VAL A 137 -33.42 40.64 -4.71
CA VAL A 137 -31.96 40.55 -4.84
C VAL A 137 -31.49 39.43 -3.92
N VAL A 138 -30.86 38.42 -4.50
CA VAL A 138 -30.31 37.27 -3.77
C VAL A 138 -28.85 37.11 -4.13
N ASP A 139 -28.02 37.04 -3.10
CA ASP A 139 -26.61 36.71 -3.20
C ASP A 139 -26.40 35.22 -2.87
N GLU A 140 -25.50 34.56 -3.60
CA GLU A 140 -25.22 33.13 -3.52
C GLU A 140 -23.71 32.90 -3.40
N VAL A 141 -23.26 32.46 -2.23
CA VAL A 141 -21.84 32.18 -1.96
C VAL A 141 -21.65 30.70 -1.67
N ASN A 142 -20.76 30.07 -2.45
CA ASN A 142 -20.37 28.68 -2.25
C ASN A 142 -19.17 28.58 -1.30
N LEU A 143 -19.22 27.64 -0.35
CA LEU A 143 -18.14 27.37 0.60
C LEU A 143 -17.53 26.00 0.37
N ASP A 144 -16.20 25.95 0.40
CA ASP A 144 -15.42 24.72 0.31
C ASP A 144 -15.19 24.13 1.71
N VAL A 145 -15.12 22.80 1.80
CA VAL A 145 -14.77 22.08 3.04
C VAL A 145 -13.39 21.45 2.91
N VAL A 146 -12.55 21.70 3.92
CA VAL A 146 -11.19 21.18 4.05
C VAL A 146 -11.06 20.47 5.39
N PHE A 147 -10.50 19.26 5.39
CA PHE A 147 -10.22 18.51 6.62
C PHE A 147 -8.77 18.70 7.08
N ASP A 148 -8.58 19.29 8.27
CA ASP A 148 -7.28 19.50 8.89
C ASP A 148 -6.93 18.31 9.80
N VAL A 149 -6.01 17.45 9.38
CA VAL A 149 -5.54 16.35 10.24
C VAL A 149 -4.65 16.92 11.34
N SER A 150 -5.21 17.16 12.53
CA SER A 150 -4.44 17.58 13.71
C SER A 150 -3.78 16.37 14.39
N GLY A 151 -2.69 15.89 13.79
CA GLY A 151 -1.67 15.11 14.51
C GLY A 151 -0.70 16.03 15.25
N PRO A 152 0.08 15.52 16.23
CA PRO A 152 1.18 16.30 16.80
C PRO A 152 2.09 16.80 15.67
N GLN A 153 2.39 18.10 15.68
CA GLN A 153 3.38 18.72 14.81
C GLN A 153 4.74 18.05 15.05
N GLU A 154 5.07 17.04 14.26
CA GLU A 154 6.44 16.96 13.74
C GLU A 154 6.59 18.08 12.73
N ALA A 155 7.73 18.77 12.81
CA ALA A 155 8.06 19.91 11.97
C ALA A 155 7.66 19.64 10.52
N SER A 156 6.98 20.61 9.91
CA SER A 156 6.81 20.67 8.46
C SER A 156 8.17 20.91 7.82
N ASP A 157 9.00 19.88 7.76
CA ASP A 157 9.79 19.70 6.58
C ASP A 157 8.77 19.43 5.48
N LYS A 158 8.70 20.36 4.52
CA LYS A 158 8.35 19.94 3.16
C LYS A 158 9.30 18.79 2.86
N ILE A 159 8.85 17.55 3.07
CA ILE A 159 9.34 16.43 2.30
C ILE A 159 8.83 16.77 0.90
N SER A 160 9.60 17.64 0.22
CA SER A 160 10.05 17.35 -1.12
C SER A 160 9.96 15.84 -1.26
N GLU A 161 9.08 15.34 -2.12
CA GLU A 161 9.24 13.98 -2.65
C GLU A 161 10.62 13.97 -3.32
N GLN A 162 11.66 13.92 -2.49
CA GLN A 162 12.90 13.28 -2.79
C GLN A 162 12.42 11.85 -2.95
N THR A 163 11.97 11.55 -4.18
CA THR A 163 12.20 10.24 -4.75
C THR A 163 13.66 9.99 -4.44
N MET A 164 13.92 9.26 -3.36
CA MET A 164 15.27 8.85 -3.06
C MET A 164 15.72 8.16 -4.33
N PRO A 165 16.74 8.68 -5.02
CA PRO A 165 17.21 8.01 -6.21
C PRO A 165 17.52 6.57 -5.78
N PRO A 166 17.10 5.57 -6.57
CA PRO A 166 17.30 4.18 -6.19
C PRO A 166 18.76 3.99 -5.80
N LEU A 167 19.00 3.45 -4.59
CA LEU A 167 20.35 3.18 -4.06
C LEU A 167 21.20 2.43 -5.09
N ILE A 168 20.54 1.56 -5.87
CA ILE A 168 21.10 0.80 -6.97
C ILE A 168 20.04 0.79 -8.08
N GLN A 169 20.37 1.29 -9.28
CA GLN A 169 19.50 1.21 -10.45
C GLN A 169 20.05 0.22 -11.46
N ILE A 170 19.41 -0.95 -11.58
CA ILE A 170 19.75 -1.94 -12.59
C ILE A 170 18.73 -1.82 -13.72
N ILE A 171 19.17 -1.34 -14.87
CA ILE A 171 18.35 -1.33 -16.09
C ILE A 171 18.62 -2.64 -16.81
N ASP A 172 17.69 -3.59 -16.66
CA ASP A 172 17.75 -4.82 -17.41
C ASP A 172 17.14 -4.63 -18.81
N ASP A 173 17.96 -4.76 -19.84
CA ASP A 173 17.59 -4.73 -21.25
C ASP A 173 17.12 -6.10 -21.78
N THR A 174 17.00 -7.10 -20.91
CA THR A 174 16.55 -8.43 -21.34
C THR A 174 15.15 -8.40 -21.94
N ALA A 175 14.99 -9.15 -23.03
CA ALA A 175 13.67 -9.48 -23.54
C ALA A 175 12.93 -10.36 -22.51
N GLY A 176 11.72 -9.95 -22.14
CA GLY A 176 10.83 -10.68 -21.23
C GLY A 176 10.59 -10.00 -19.89
N LYS A 177 9.53 -10.41 -19.20
CA LYS A 177 9.21 -9.93 -17.85
C LYS A 177 10.07 -10.67 -16.82
N ILE A 178 10.54 -9.97 -15.79
CA ILE A 178 11.20 -10.60 -14.65
C ILE A 178 10.12 -11.23 -13.77
N TYR A 179 10.25 -12.52 -13.44
CA TYR A 179 9.27 -13.26 -12.63
C TYR A 179 9.78 -13.56 -11.23
N CYS A 180 11.09 -13.75 -11.09
CA CYS A 180 11.71 -14.08 -9.81
C CYS A 180 13.09 -13.46 -9.69
N ILE A 181 13.50 -13.25 -8.44
CA ILE A 181 14.79 -12.68 -8.07
C ILE A 181 15.29 -13.34 -6.78
N ASP A 182 16.61 -13.48 -6.67
CA ASP A 182 17.26 -13.83 -5.41
C ASP A 182 18.58 -13.06 -5.27
N ALA A 183 19.00 -12.83 -4.03
CA ALA A 183 20.22 -12.11 -3.70
C ALA A 183 21.28 -13.06 -3.15
N HIS A 184 22.52 -12.88 -3.56
CA HIS A 184 23.62 -13.69 -3.08
C HIS A 184 23.97 -13.32 -1.63
N GLN A 185 24.22 -14.34 -0.80
CA GLN A 185 24.36 -14.18 0.66
C GLN A 185 25.63 -13.44 1.11
N LYS A 186 26.66 -13.35 0.25
CA LYS A 186 28.00 -12.85 0.62
C LYS A 186 28.66 -11.91 -0.39
N GLU A 187 28.16 -11.90 -1.61
CA GLU A 187 28.79 -11.23 -2.74
C GLU A 187 27.75 -10.32 -3.34
N PRO A 188 28.14 -9.24 -4.02
CA PRO A 188 27.22 -8.25 -4.51
C PRO A 188 26.52 -8.69 -5.80
N PHE A 189 25.95 -9.89 -5.79
CA PHE A 189 25.26 -10.49 -6.91
C PHE A 189 23.77 -10.63 -6.63
N ILE A 190 22.96 -10.31 -7.64
CA ILE A 190 21.56 -10.75 -7.73
C ILE A 190 21.41 -11.70 -8.91
N ILE A 191 20.45 -12.60 -8.83
CA ILE A 191 20.04 -13.48 -9.92
C ILE A 191 18.57 -13.26 -10.22
N VAL A 192 18.22 -13.19 -11.50
CA VAL A 192 16.85 -12.99 -11.95
C VAL A 192 16.47 -14.08 -12.95
N GLY A 193 15.22 -14.54 -12.87
CA GLY A 193 14.60 -15.43 -13.84
C GLY A 193 13.53 -14.70 -14.65
N THR A 194 13.47 -14.98 -15.95
CA THR A 194 12.56 -14.27 -16.88
C THR A 194 11.47 -15.15 -17.46
N SER A 195 10.43 -14.50 -17.99
CA SER A 195 9.32 -15.13 -18.71
C SER A 195 9.73 -15.84 -20.00
N LEU A 196 10.96 -15.64 -20.50
CA LEU A 196 11.48 -16.30 -21.70
C LEU A 196 12.43 -17.47 -21.40
N GLY A 197 12.50 -17.89 -20.13
CA GLY A 197 13.33 -19.01 -19.70
C GLY A 197 14.81 -18.67 -19.52
N ASN A 198 15.15 -17.38 -19.42
CA ASN A 198 16.51 -16.93 -19.19
C ASN A 198 16.77 -16.73 -17.70
N VAL A 199 18.01 -16.99 -17.30
CA VAL A 199 18.53 -16.64 -15.98
C VAL A 199 19.73 -15.71 -16.17
N LYS A 200 19.71 -14.58 -15.48
CA LYS A 200 20.74 -13.54 -15.55
C LYS A 200 21.27 -13.25 -14.16
N THR A 201 22.58 -13.17 -14.02
CA THR A 201 23.25 -12.73 -12.79
C THR A 201 23.84 -11.35 -13.00
N TRP A 202 23.60 -10.46 -12.07
CA TRP A 202 24.07 -9.08 -12.08
C TRP A 202 24.91 -8.80 -10.86
N ASN A 203 26.02 -8.09 -11.06
CA ASN A 203 26.79 -7.51 -9.98
C ASN A 203 26.28 -6.09 -9.73
N TYR A 204 25.67 -5.86 -8.57
CA TYR A 204 25.01 -4.58 -8.28
C TYR A 204 25.98 -3.48 -7.83
N ASP A 205 27.20 -3.81 -7.40
CA ASP A 205 28.24 -2.82 -7.10
C ASP A 205 28.84 -2.25 -8.39
N THR A 206 29.15 -3.13 -9.35
CA THR A 206 29.75 -2.73 -10.64
C THR A 206 28.72 -2.38 -11.70
N GLN A 207 27.43 -2.61 -11.43
CA GLN A 207 26.31 -2.42 -12.37
C GLN A 207 26.52 -3.18 -13.70
N LYS A 208 27.09 -4.38 -13.63
CA LYS A 208 27.40 -5.21 -14.82
C LYS A 208 26.74 -6.58 -14.75
N VAL A 209 26.35 -7.06 -15.93
CA VAL A 209 25.93 -8.44 -16.12
C VAL A 209 27.14 -9.35 -15.90
N ALA A 210 27.05 -10.22 -14.90
CA ALA A 210 28.07 -11.22 -14.59
C ALA A 210 27.86 -12.51 -15.41
N GLY A 211 26.63 -12.81 -15.80
CA GLY A 211 26.29 -14.03 -16.54
C GLY A 211 24.88 -14.00 -17.09
N LEU A 212 24.69 -14.67 -18.23
CA LEU A 212 23.40 -14.87 -18.88
C LEU A 212 23.35 -16.27 -19.48
N THR A 213 22.28 -17.01 -19.21
CA THR A 213 22.06 -18.32 -19.81
C THR A 213 20.57 -18.58 -20.03
N LYS A 214 20.25 -19.36 -21.08
CA LYS A 214 18.90 -19.85 -21.31
C LYS A 214 18.75 -21.23 -20.68
N VAL A 215 17.97 -21.33 -19.61
CA VAL A 215 17.80 -22.59 -18.86
C VAL A 215 16.65 -23.43 -19.40
N SER A 216 15.59 -22.78 -19.90
CA SER A 216 14.38 -23.42 -20.41
C SER A 216 13.79 -22.64 -21.60
N ALA A 217 12.90 -23.27 -22.37
CA ALA A 217 12.04 -22.57 -23.32
C ALA A 217 10.85 -21.90 -22.62
N GLU A 218 10.53 -22.35 -21.42
CA GLU A 218 9.42 -21.91 -20.60
C GLU A 218 9.84 -20.88 -19.54
N PRO A 219 8.91 -20.07 -19.00
CA PRO A 219 9.19 -19.12 -17.93
C PRO A 219 9.94 -19.73 -16.73
N VAL A 220 10.92 -19.00 -16.21
CA VAL A 220 11.56 -19.34 -14.92
C VAL A 220 10.70 -18.77 -13.79
N THR A 221 10.13 -19.65 -12.97
CA THR A 221 9.18 -19.29 -11.92
C THR A 221 9.86 -19.01 -10.59
N ASP A 222 10.99 -19.65 -10.29
CA ASP A 222 11.78 -19.34 -9.11
C ASP A 222 13.28 -19.58 -9.34
N VAL A 223 14.11 -18.79 -8.66
CA VAL A 223 15.59 -18.89 -8.66
C VAL A 223 16.12 -18.77 -7.25
N LYS A 224 17.18 -19.52 -6.95
CA LYS A 224 17.90 -19.44 -5.66
C LYS A 224 19.40 -19.65 -5.82
N PHE A 225 20.20 -18.88 -5.10
CA PHE A 225 21.62 -19.14 -4.95
C PHE A 225 21.91 -20.28 -3.98
N ILE A 226 22.96 -21.04 -4.28
CA ILE A 226 23.63 -21.96 -3.37
C ILE A 226 25.10 -21.52 -3.28
N ALA A 227 25.32 -20.38 -2.61
CA ALA A 227 26.60 -19.69 -2.51
C ALA A 227 27.77 -20.62 -2.12
N ARG A 228 27.54 -21.51 -1.14
CA ARG A 228 28.56 -22.47 -0.65
C ARG A 228 29.07 -23.46 -1.70
N LYS A 229 28.37 -23.62 -2.83
CA LYS A 229 28.76 -24.52 -3.94
C LYS A 229 29.16 -23.76 -5.20
N GLY A 230 29.02 -22.43 -5.22
CA GLY A 230 29.11 -21.65 -6.46
C GLY A 230 28.03 -22.04 -7.46
N TRP A 231 26.86 -22.48 -6.97
CA TRP A 231 25.71 -22.91 -7.79
C TRP A 231 24.53 -21.95 -7.68
N PHE A 232 23.69 -21.93 -8.71
CA PHE A 232 22.31 -21.50 -8.60
C PHE A 232 21.38 -22.63 -9.04
N VAL A 233 20.16 -22.57 -8.53
CA VAL A 233 19.06 -23.40 -8.98
C VAL A 233 17.95 -22.54 -9.53
N ALA A 234 17.33 -23.00 -10.60
CA ALA A 234 16.20 -22.36 -11.24
C ALA A 234 15.13 -23.41 -11.51
N VAL A 235 13.86 -23.07 -11.36
CA VAL A 235 12.76 -23.93 -11.76
C VAL A 235 11.93 -23.24 -12.83
N SER A 236 11.57 -23.97 -13.88
CA SER A 236 10.70 -23.48 -14.96
C SER A 236 9.28 -23.99 -14.81
N SER A 237 8.33 -23.33 -15.48
CA SER A 237 6.88 -23.66 -15.40
C SER A 237 6.53 -25.05 -15.95
N ASP A 238 7.43 -25.71 -16.69
CA ASP A 238 7.31 -27.13 -17.04
C ASP A 238 7.74 -28.08 -15.91
N CYS A 239 7.86 -27.57 -14.67
CA CYS A 239 8.29 -28.27 -13.46
C CYS A 239 9.64 -28.99 -13.62
N VAL A 240 10.61 -28.36 -14.30
CA VAL A 240 12.00 -28.83 -14.35
C VAL A 240 12.87 -27.95 -13.47
N VAL A 241 13.62 -28.59 -12.56
CA VAL A 241 14.64 -27.94 -11.75
C VAL A 241 15.98 -28.04 -12.49
N HIS A 242 16.63 -26.89 -12.65
CA HIS A 242 17.89 -26.69 -13.35
C HIS A 242 18.97 -26.28 -12.35
N VAL A 243 20.13 -26.92 -12.40
CA VAL A 243 21.26 -26.62 -11.51
C VAL A 243 22.46 -26.19 -12.35
N TYR A 244 23.06 -25.06 -12.03
CA TYR A 244 24.14 -24.45 -12.80
C TYR A 244 25.24 -23.92 -11.86
N HIS A 245 26.49 -23.97 -12.31
CA HIS A 245 27.58 -23.16 -11.74
C HIS A 245 27.47 -21.71 -12.22
N TYR A 246 27.84 -20.71 -11.39
CA TYR A 246 27.87 -19.30 -11.80
C TYR A 246 29.23 -18.59 -11.73
N GLU A 247 30.21 -19.08 -10.97
CA GLU A 247 31.41 -18.29 -10.60
C GLU A 247 32.32 -17.85 -11.77
N LYS A 248 32.49 -18.69 -12.79
CA LYS A 248 33.35 -18.38 -13.96
C LYS A 248 32.52 -18.21 -15.22
N GLU A 249 31.75 -19.24 -15.51
CA GLU A 249 30.83 -19.30 -16.63
C GLU A 249 29.59 -20.04 -16.16
N MET A 250 28.43 -19.64 -16.68
CA MET A 250 27.18 -20.34 -16.44
C MET A 250 27.19 -21.70 -17.13
N ARG A 251 27.50 -22.75 -16.36
CA ARG A 251 27.59 -24.12 -16.86
C ARG A 251 26.57 -25.00 -16.18
N LYS A 252 25.75 -25.68 -16.98
CA LYS A 252 24.75 -26.62 -16.52
C LYS A 252 25.45 -27.79 -15.79
N VAL A 253 25.07 -28.01 -14.54
CA VAL A 253 25.44 -29.21 -13.78
C VAL A 253 24.49 -30.34 -14.16
N THR A 254 23.19 -30.07 -14.08
CA THR A 254 22.15 -31.09 -14.26
C THR A 254 20.75 -30.46 -14.35
N SER A 255 19.75 -31.26 -14.73
CA SER A 255 18.33 -30.92 -14.64
C SER A 255 17.51 -32.13 -14.24
N PHE A 256 16.46 -31.92 -13.45
CA PHE A 256 15.56 -32.98 -13.03
C PHE A 256 14.11 -32.52 -13.15
N ARG A 257 13.24 -33.43 -13.57
CA ARG A 257 11.80 -33.16 -13.67
C ARG A 257 11.14 -33.39 -12.31
N ALA A 258 10.62 -32.32 -11.72
CA ALA A 258 9.89 -32.37 -10.46
C ALA A 258 8.48 -32.94 -10.63
N LEU A 259 7.79 -32.63 -11.73
CA LEU A 259 6.48 -33.18 -12.05
C LEU A 259 6.34 -33.50 -13.54
N GLY A 260 5.60 -34.57 -13.83
CA GLY A 260 5.31 -35.00 -15.22
C GLY A 260 4.36 -34.08 -15.98
N ARG A 261 3.67 -33.18 -15.28
CA ARG A 261 2.73 -32.21 -15.85
C ARG A 261 3.37 -30.82 -15.91
N ALA A 262 3.13 -30.10 -17.01
CA ALA A 262 3.61 -28.74 -17.22
C ALA A 262 2.55 -27.68 -16.88
N ASP A 263 2.98 -26.43 -16.81
CA ASP A 263 2.17 -25.23 -16.53
C ASP A 263 1.62 -25.16 -15.10
N VAL A 264 2.53 -25.33 -14.14
CA VAL A 264 2.23 -25.20 -12.72
C VAL A 264 3.23 -24.24 -12.09
N TRP A 265 2.73 -23.36 -11.21
CA TRP A 265 3.61 -22.54 -10.38
C TRP A 265 4.53 -23.43 -9.55
N CYS A 266 5.82 -23.11 -9.55
CA CYS A 266 6.83 -23.84 -8.81
C CYS A 266 7.57 -22.91 -7.86
N THR A 267 7.89 -23.42 -6.67
CA THR A 267 8.68 -22.71 -5.66
C THR A 267 9.87 -23.55 -5.24
N LEU A 268 10.99 -22.89 -4.89
CA LEU A 268 12.22 -23.52 -4.43
C LEU A 268 12.59 -23.04 -3.03
N ALA A 269 13.17 -23.95 -2.25
CA ALA A 269 13.90 -23.59 -1.03
C ALA A 269 15.26 -24.29 -1.01
N VAL A 270 16.31 -23.56 -0.66
CA VAL A 270 17.66 -24.11 -0.54
C VAL A 270 17.95 -24.36 0.93
N HIS A 271 18.41 -25.56 1.25
CA HIS A 271 18.78 -25.90 2.61
C HIS A 271 19.97 -25.03 3.07
N PRO A 272 19.98 -24.52 4.32
CA PRO A 272 20.99 -23.57 4.77
C PRO A 272 22.42 -24.14 4.73
N THR A 273 22.61 -25.40 5.14
CA THR A 273 23.93 -26.03 5.29
C THR A 273 24.20 -27.21 4.35
N GLN A 274 23.28 -28.17 4.26
CA GLN A 274 23.37 -29.39 3.44
C GLN A 274 23.07 -29.13 1.95
N PRO A 275 23.48 -29.99 1.00
CA PRO A 275 23.29 -29.77 -0.44
C PRO A 275 21.85 -29.92 -0.93
N TYR A 276 20.87 -29.89 -0.01
CA TYR A 276 19.49 -30.14 -0.35
C TYR A 276 18.77 -28.94 -0.94
N VAL A 277 17.89 -29.24 -1.89
CA VAL A 277 16.94 -28.30 -2.47
C VAL A 277 15.55 -28.90 -2.33
N LEU A 278 14.57 -28.10 -1.93
CA LEU A 278 13.17 -28.44 -2.02
C LEU A 278 12.57 -27.80 -3.26
N SER A 279 11.70 -28.53 -3.95
CA SER A 279 10.80 -27.97 -4.96
C SER A 279 9.35 -28.28 -4.60
N GLY A 280 8.48 -27.28 -4.66
CA GLY A 280 7.02 -27.48 -4.61
C GLY A 280 6.44 -27.29 -6.00
N CYS A 281 5.78 -28.30 -6.56
CA CYS A 281 5.02 -28.20 -7.80
C CYS A 281 3.69 -28.95 -7.62
N ALA A 282 2.57 -28.28 -7.92
CA ALA A 282 1.22 -28.74 -7.58
C ALA A 282 1.12 -29.09 -6.08
N THR A 283 0.70 -30.30 -5.72
CA THR A 283 0.55 -30.77 -4.34
C THR A 283 1.81 -31.46 -3.79
N GLU A 284 2.81 -31.69 -4.64
CA GLU A 284 4.01 -32.47 -4.29
C GLU A 284 5.17 -31.55 -3.88
N ILE A 285 5.78 -31.85 -2.75
CA ILE A 285 7.09 -31.31 -2.37
C ILE A 285 8.13 -32.39 -2.62
N LYS A 286 9.24 -32.07 -3.28
CA LYS A 286 10.37 -32.99 -3.49
C LYS A 286 11.64 -32.43 -2.91
N LEU A 287 12.39 -33.31 -2.24
CA LEU A 287 13.72 -33.05 -1.72
C LEU A 287 14.77 -33.64 -2.67
N TRP A 288 15.78 -32.85 -3.00
CA TRP A 288 16.79 -33.18 -4.00
C TRP A 288 18.20 -33.13 -3.42
N ASP A 289 19.01 -34.13 -3.75
CA ASP A 289 20.47 -34.12 -3.64
C ASP A 289 21.07 -34.69 -4.93
N LEU A 290 21.03 -33.90 -6.01
CA LEU A 290 21.29 -34.34 -7.41
C LEU A 290 20.38 -35.47 -7.91
N ASN A 291 19.56 -36.08 -7.08
CA ASN A 291 18.48 -36.99 -7.42
C ASN A 291 17.34 -36.74 -6.43
N CYS A 292 16.13 -37.15 -6.78
CA CYS A 292 15.00 -37.09 -5.86
C CYS A 292 15.24 -38.08 -4.71
N ILE A 293 15.36 -37.57 -3.49
CA ILE A 293 15.59 -38.39 -2.29
C ILE A 293 14.31 -38.64 -1.49
N GLN A 294 13.36 -37.71 -1.51
CA GLN A 294 12.07 -37.88 -0.85
C GLN A 294 10.99 -37.03 -1.53
N THR A 295 9.74 -37.52 -1.47
CA THR A 295 8.54 -36.79 -1.86
C THR A 295 7.61 -36.68 -0.66
N PHE A 296 6.99 -35.51 -0.47
CA PHE A 296 6.00 -35.23 0.57
C PHE A 296 4.67 -34.85 -0.08
N GLU A 297 3.60 -35.57 0.25
CA GLU A 297 2.31 -35.50 -0.44
C GLU A 297 1.15 -35.53 0.57
N GLU A 298 0.98 -34.44 1.33
CA GLU A 298 -0.19 -34.29 2.23
C GLU A 298 -0.99 -33.01 2.01
N HIS A 299 -0.46 -32.06 1.22
CA HIS A 299 -1.25 -30.90 0.80
C HIS A 299 -2.30 -31.32 -0.23
N SER A 300 -3.50 -30.74 -0.12
CA SER A 300 -4.61 -31.06 -1.04
C SER A 300 -4.72 -30.09 -2.22
N ALA A 301 -3.91 -29.02 -2.23
CA ALA A 301 -3.84 -28.06 -3.31
C ALA A 301 -2.40 -27.50 -3.49
N ALA A 302 -2.25 -26.58 -4.43
CA ALA A 302 -0.96 -26.08 -4.89
C ALA A 302 -0.08 -25.52 -3.76
N ILE A 303 1.21 -25.86 -3.76
CA ILE A 303 2.21 -25.31 -2.85
C ILE A 303 2.63 -23.93 -3.36
N MET A 304 2.50 -22.92 -2.49
CA MET A 304 2.75 -21.53 -2.84
C MET A 304 4.13 -21.07 -2.39
N ALA A 305 4.59 -21.52 -1.22
CA ALA A 305 5.91 -21.20 -0.71
C ALA A 305 6.51 -22.34 0.12
N LEU A 306 7.83 -22.40 0.13
CA LEU A 306 8.65 -23.31 0.94
C LEU A 306 9.72 -22.52 1.67
N LYS A 307 9.99 -22.87 2.92
CA LYS A 307 11.10 -22.28 3.66
C LYS A 307 11.69 -23.30 4.62
N PHE A 308 13.02 -23.42 4.59
CA PHE A 308 13.73 -24.15 5.63
C PHE A 308 13.70 -23.36 6.92
N ASN A 309 13.60 -24.09 8.02
CA ASN A 309 13.75 -23.52 9.34
C ASN A 309 15.23 -23.17 9.57
N PRO A 310 15.55 -21.92 9.95
CA PRO A 310 16.94 -21.50 10.12
C PRO A 310 17.63 -22.07 11.37
N GLU A 311 16.87 -22.47 12.39
CA GLU A 311 17.41 -22.99 13.66
C GLU A 311 17.33 -24.53 13.77
N ASP A 312 16.31 -25.15 13.16
CA ASP A 312 16.21 -26.61 12.99
C ASP A 312 16.43 -26.98 11.52
N THR A 313 17.67 -27.31 11.16
CA THR A 313 18.02 -27.70 9.79
C THR A 313 17.27 -28.94 9.29
N ASN A 314 16.71 -29.75 10.18
CA ASN A 314 15.95 -30.94 9.80
C ASN A 314 14.48 -30.62 9.44
N SER A 315 14.06 -29.36 9.56
CA SER A 315 12.67 -28.94 9.43
C SER A 315 12.47 -27.89 8.35
N PHE A 316 11.28 -27.91 7.77
CA PHE A 316 10.83 -26.86 6.84
C PHE A 316 9.33 -26.66 6.96
N ALA A 317 8.82 -25.55 6.43
CA ALA A 317 7.40 -25.27 6.34
C ALA A 317 6.99 -25.05 4.88
N SER A 318 5.73 -25.37 4.59
CA SER A 318 5.09 -25.13 3.30
C SER A 318 3.77 -24.40 3.47
N ALA A 319 3.55 -23.37 2.65
CA ALA A 319 2.26 -22.69 2.50
C ALA A 319 1.53 -23.24 1.27
N SER A 320 0.21 -23.34 1.34
CA SER A 320 -0.59 -23.92 0.26
C SER A 320 -1.88 -23.14 -0.02
N HIS A 321 -2.36 -23.34 -1.25
CA HIS A 321 -3.68 -22.99 -1.71
C HIS A 321 -4.80 -23.73 -0.96
N ASP A 322 -4.48 -24.78 -0.20
CA ASP A 322 -5.44 -25.50 0.66
C ASP A 322 -5.75 -24.78 1.98
N THR A 323 -5.32 -23.52 2.11
CA THR A 323 -5.46 -22.63 3.28
C THR A 323 -4.70 -23.06 4.52
N THR A 324 -3.83 -24.07 4.42
CA THR A 324 -3.02 -24.57 5.53
C THR A 324 -1.53 -24.31 5.36
N ILE A 325 -0.83 -24.34 6.48
CA ILE A 325 0.63 -24.43 6.52
C ILE A 325 0.99 -25.78 7.12
N LYS A 326 1.89 -26.53 6.50
CA LYS A 326 2.40 -27.78 7.04
C LYS A 326 3.85 -27.64 7.43
N VAL A 327 4.21 -28.25 8.56
CA VAL A 327 5.59 -28.29 9.06
C VAL A 327 6.08 -29.71 8.96
N TRP A 328 7.28 -29.89 8.41
CA TRP A 328 7.79 -31.18 7.97
C TRP A 328 9.14 -31.49 8.61
N SER A 329 9.47 -32.78 8.69
CA SER A 329 10.84 -33.23 8.90
C SER A 329 11.37 -33.75 7.58
N ILE A 330 12.61 -33.43 7.21
CA ILE A 330 13.19 -34.02 5.99
C ILE A 330 13.32 -35.56 6.09
N ASP A 331 13.39 -36.10 7.30
CA ASP A 331 13.49 -37.54 7.58
C ASP A 331 12.15 -38.31 7.46
N SER A 332 11.01 -37.62 7.28
CA SER A 332 9.69 -38.24 7.26
C SER A 332 8.84 -37.71 6.11
N PRO A 333 8.22 -38.58 5.29
CA PRO A 333 7.33 -38.14 4.21
C PRO A 333 6.01 -37.55 4.74
N LYS A 334 5.71 -37.73 6.04
CA LYS A 334 4.54 -37.14 6.71
C LYS A 334 4.91 -35.84 7.42
N SER A 335 3.99 -34.88 7.41
CA SER A 335 4.13 -33.64 8.18
C SER A 335 4.18 -33.93 9.67
N LYS A 336 4.99 -33.16 10.40
CA LYS A 336 5.04 -33.18 11.87
C LYS A 336 3.71 -32.70 12.45
N TYR A 337 3.14 -31.65 11.85
CA TYR A 337 1.85 -31.07 12.20
C TYR A 337 1.38 -30.09 11.11
N THR A 338 0.12 -29.69 11.20
CA THR A 338 -0.52 -28.70 10.33
C THR A 338 -0.99 -27.52 11.17
N LEU A 339 -0.73 -26.30 10.70
CA LEU A 339 -1.20 -25.05 11.27
C LEU A 339 -2.48 -24.64 10.55
N PHE A 340 -3.59 -24.63 11.28
CA PHE A 340 -4.92 -24.26 10.79
C PHE A 340 -5.29 -22.85 11.27
N GLY A 341 -5.91 -22.05 10.40
CA GLY A 341 -6.46 -20.76 10.81
C GLY A 341 -6.67 -19.75 9.69
N HIS A 342 -5.92 -19.86 8.58
CA HIS A 342 -6.21 -19.05 7.39
C HIS A 342 -7.49 -19.50 6.70
N ARG A 343 -8.23 -18.54 6.16
CA ARG A 343 -9.53 -18.76 5.49
C ARG A 343 -9.42 -18.78 3.96
N HIS A 344 -8.25 -18.45 3.44
CA HIS A 344 -7.94 -18.48 2.02
C HIS A 344 -6.47 -18.88 1.80
N VAL A 345 -6.08 -19.02 0.53
CA VAL A 345 -4.73 -19.32 0.05
C VAL A 345 -3.66 -18.62 0.86
N VAL A 346 -2.70 -19.39 1.38
CA VAL A 346 -1.49 -18.87 2.02
C VAL A 346 -0.43 -18.72 0.94
N ASN A 347 0.02 -17.49 0.66
CA ASN A 347 0.95 -17.24 -0.44
C ASN A 347 2.41 -17.44 -0.04
N PHE A 348 2.79 -16.86 1.10
CA PHE A 348 4.18 -16.80 1.56
C PHE A 348 4.26 -17.06 3.06
N LEU A 349 5.44 -17.50 3.48
CA LEU A 349 5.80 -17.68 4.87
C LEU A 349 7.27 -17.32 5.10
N ASP A 350 7.60 -16.94 6.33
CA ASP A 350 8.98 -16.74 6.76
C ASP A 350 9.15 -17.11 8.23
N PHE A 351 10.37 -17.49 8.61
CA PHE A 351 10.70 -17.79 10.01
C PHE A 351 11.35 -16.58 10.68
N PHE A 352 11.10 -16.41 11.96
CA PHE A 352 11.79 -15.44 12.79
C PHE A 352 11.90 -15.93 14.23
N THR A 353 12.86 -15.37 14.96
CA THR A 353 13.09 -15.71 16.37
C THR A 353 12.87 -14.49 17.23
N ARG A 354 12.19 -14.68 18.35
CA ARG A 354 11.94 -13.66 19.35
C ARG A 354 12.16 -14.27 20.73
N ASP A 355 12.97 -13.61 21.55
CA ASP A 355 13.27 -14.07 22.92
C ASP A 355 13.80 -15.52 22.99
N GLY A 356 14.52 -15.96 21.95
CA GLY A 356 15.03 -17.34 21.82
C GLY A 356 13.97 -18.37 21.43
N GLN A 357 12.73 -17.95 21.20
CA GLN A 357 11.62 -18.76 20.74
C GLN A 357 11.41 -18.57 19.24
N GLN A 358 11.13 -19.67 18.56
CA GLN A 358 10.90 -19.64 17.12
C GLN A 358 9.43 -19.40 16.77
N TYR A 359 9.23 -18.56 15.77
CA TYR A 359 7.94 -18.22 15.19
C TYR A 359 7.96 -18.34 13.67
N LEU A 360 6.77 -18.42 13.09
CA LEU A 360 6.54 -18.31 11.66
C LEU A 360 5.53 -17.18 11.41
N ILE A 361 5.79 -16.36 10.40
CA ILE A 361 4.81 -15.43 9.83
C ILE A 361 4.31 -15.99 8.50
N SER A 362 3.03 -15.86 8.22
CA SER A 362 2.42 -16.22 6.93
C SER A 362 1.51 -15.13 6.42
N GLY A 363 1.45 -14.94 5.11
CA GLY A 363 0.54 -14.01 4.44
C GLY A 363 -0.49 -14.73 3.58
N SER A 364 -1.75 -14.28 3.62
CA SER A 364 -2.86 -14.93 2.92
C SER A 364 -3.75 -13.95 2.17
N TRP A 365 -4.46 -14.50 1.19
CA TRP A 365 -5.56 -13.83 0.47
C TRP A 365 -6.77 -13.51 1.37
N ASP A 366 -6.82 -14.03 2.60
CA ASP A 366 -7.85 -13.68 3.57
C ASP A 366 -7.66 -12.29 4.21
N ALA A 367 -6.78 -11.47 3.62
CA ALA A 367 -6.38 -10.14 4.08
C ALA A 367 -5.73 -10.14 5.48
N THR A 368 -5.12 -11.27 5.87
CA THR A 368 -4.37 -11.35 7.12
C THR A 368 -2.95 -11.86 6.91
N ALA A 369 -2.06 -11.38 7.75
CA ALA A 369 -0.85 -12.11 8.10
C ALA A 369 -1.01 -12.74 9.49
N LYS A 370 -0.52 -13.97 9.68
CA LYS A 370 -0.63 -14.69 10.96
C LYS A 370 0.74 -15.01 11.52
N ILE A 371 0.85 -14.86 12.83
CA ILE A 371 2.04 -15.26 13.60
C ILE A 371 1.73 -16.56 14.32
N TRP A 372 2.61 -17.53 14.11
CA TRP A 372 2.49 -18.88 14.64
C TRP A 372 3.62 -19.15 15.61
N ASP A 373 3.28 -19.60 16.81
CA ASP A 373 4.23 -20.09 17.79
C ASP A 373 4.54 -21.55 17.46
N MET A 374 5.81 -21.86 17.16
CA MET A 374 6.19 -23.18 16.66
C MET A 374 6.16 -24.27 17.74
N ASP A 375 6.28 -23.89 19.01
CA ASP A 375 6.23 -24.83 20.14
C ASP A 375 4.79 -25.13 20.54
N LYS A 376 3.95 -24.09 20.59
CA LYS A 376 2.51 -24.24 20.87
C LYS A 376 1.74 -24.77 19.66
N LYS A 377 2.29 -24.61 18.46
CA LYS A 377 1.71 -25.06 17.17
C LYS A 377 0.36 -24.39 16.89
N GLU A 378 0.24 -23.12 17.25
CA GLU A 378 -1.00 -22.35 17.13
C GLU A 378 -0.73 -20.92 16.66
N CYS A 379 -1.79 -20.29 16.14
CA CYS A 379 -1.76 -18.87 15.79
C CYS A 379 -1.85 -18.04 17.08
N VAL A 380 -0.81 -17.25 17.36
CA VAL A 380 -0.74 -16.39 18.55
C VAL A 380 -1.07 -14.93 18.25
N HIS A 381 -1.00 -14.52 16.99
CA HIS A 381 -1.37 -13.17 16.58
C HIS A 381 -1.89 -13.13 15.13
N THR A 382 -2.78 -12.20 14.84
CA THR A 382 -3.30 -11.94 13.48
C THR A 382 -3.16 -10.45 13.19
N LEU A 383 -2.42 -10.15 12.13
CA LEU A 383 -2.24 -8.82 11.56
C LEU A 383 -3.29 -8.65 10.46
N GLU A 384 -4.18 -7.68 10.64
CA GLU A 384 -5.27 -7.40 9.70
C GLU A 384 -4.82 -6.36 8.67
N HIS A 385 -5.22 -6.57 7.43
CA HIS A 385 -5.01 -5.65 6.32
C HIS A 385 -6.33 -5.41 5.59
N GLU A 386 -6.39 -4.33 4.81
CA GLU A 386 -7.55 -4.03 3.96
C GLU A 386 -7.59 -4.91 2.69
N SER A 387 -6.48 -5.58 2.39
CA SER A 387 -6.29 -6.36 1.15
C SER A 387 -5.45 -7.61 1.36
N ALA A 388 -5.49 -8.51 0.37
CA ALA A 388 -4.76 -9.77 0.37
C ALA A 388 -3.26 -9.54 0.63
N VAL A 389 -2.68 -10.31 1.55
CA VAL A 389 -1.24 -10.27 1.83
C VAL A 389 -0.53 -11.19 0.84
N PHE A 390 0.25 -10.59 -0.06
CA PHE A 390 1.00 -11.29 -1.09
C PHE A 390 2.43 -11.61 -0.70
N GLN A 391 3.02 -10.89 0.26
CA GLN A 391 4.38 -11.16 0.68
C GLN A 391 4.54 -10.93 2.18
N VAL A 392 5.35 -11.77 2.81
CA VAL A 392 5.81 -11.59 4.19
C VAL A 392 7.30 -11.85 4.27
N VAL A 393 8.03 -11.01 5.01
CA VAL A 393 9.48 -11.15 5.21
C VAL A 393 9.82 -10.75 6.64
N SER A 394 10.68 -11.53 7.29
CA SER A 394 11.34 -11.10 8.53
C SER A 394 12.68 -10.47 8.22
N HIS A 395 12.98 -9.34 8.86
CA HIS A 395 14.32 -8.78 8.78
C HIS A 395 15.30 -9.65 9.59
N PRO A 396 16.43 -10.09 9.01
CA PRO A 396 17.31 -11.08 9.64
C PRO A 396 17.97 -10.63 10.95
N ASN A 397 18.12 -9.31 11.15
CA ASN A 397 18.85 -8.74 12.29
C ASN A 397 18.04 -7.71 13.10
N LEU A 398 16.89 -7.27 12.60
CA LEU A 398 16.12 -6.18 13.20
C LEU A 398 14.79 -6.79 13.62
N PRO A 399 14.18 -6.32 14.72
CA PRO A 399 12.90 -6.84 15.19
C PRO A 399 11.74 -6.30 14.35
N VAL A 400 11.77 -6.54 13.03
CA VAL A 400 10.84 -6.01 12.05
C VAL A 400 10.33 -7.13 11.16
N LEU A 401 9.01 -7.19 11.02
CA LEU A 401 8.31 -8.01 10.04
C LEU A 401 7.73 -7.06 8.99
N ILE A 402 7.79 -7.46 7.72
CA ILE A 402 7.28 -6.66 6.61
C ILE A 402 6.20 -7.48 5.90
N THR A 403 5.07 -6.84 5.62
CA THR A 403 3.97 -7.42 4.87
C THR A 403 3.65 -6.54 3.67
N GLY A 404 3.58 -7.13 2.48
CA GLY A 404 3.15 -6.47 1.25
C GLY A 404 1.76 -6.92 0.84
N THR A 405 0.86 -5.98 0.59
CA THR A 405 -0.52 -6.24 0.19
C THR A 405 -0.70 -6.15 -1.33
N LYS A 406 -1.80 -6.70 -1.83
CA LYS A 406 -2.19 -6.65 -3.24
C LYS A 406 -2.40 -5.23 -3.76
N ASP A 407 -2.86 -4.31 -2.92
CA ASP A 407 -3.18 -2.94 -3.32
C ASP A 407 -1.95 -2.01 -3.30
N GLY A 408 -0.77 -2.57 -3.00
CA GLY A 408 0.52 -1.87 -3.08
C GLY A 408 1.05 -1.39 -1.74
N ASP A 409 0.31 -1.59 -0.65
CA ASP A 409 0.76 -1.15 0.66
C ASP A 409 1.84 -2.07 1.23
N VAL A 410 2.83 -1.44 1.84
CA VAL A 410 3.86 -2.14 2.61
C VAL A 410 3.75 -1.70 4.05
N HIS A 411 3.46 -2.64 4.93
CA HIS A 411 3.40 -2.40 6.37
C HIS A 411 4.64 -3.00 7.02
N ALA A 412 5.20 -2.27 7.98
CA ALA A 412 6.27 -2.75 8.85
C ALA A 412 5.70 -2.89 10.27
N TRP A 413 5.96 -4.05 10.87
CA TRP A 413 5.48 -4.42 12.18
C TRP A 413 6.66 -4.72 13.08
N SER A 414 6.57 -4.39 14.35
CA SER A 414 7.55 -4.86 15.33
C SER A 414 7.39 -6.37 15.57
N SER A 415 8.48 -7.15 15.47
CA SER A 415 8.43 -8.59 15.82
C SER A 415 8.31 -8.84 17.32
N ASN A 416 8.45 -7.80 18.15
CA ASN A 416 8.43 -7.90 19.61
C ASN A 416 7.01 -7.74 20.18
N ASP A 417 6.14 -7.01 19.52
CA ASP A 417 4.77 -6.75 20.02
C ASP A 417 3.71 -6.75 18.92
N PHE A 418 4.11 -6.94 17.66
CA PHE A 418 3.26 -7.10 16.49
C PHE A 418 2.38 -5.87 16.21
N ARG A 419 2.88 -4.69 16.60
CA ARG A 419 2.24 -3.39 16.36
C ARG A 419 2.92 -2.61 15.25
#